data_AF-A0A1E7GSU5-F1
#
_entry.id   AF-A0A1E7GSU5-F1
#
_cell.length_a   1.000
_cell.length_b   1.000
_cell.length_c   1.000
_cell.angle_alpha   90.00
_cell.angle_beta   90.00
_cell.angle_gamma   90.00
#
_symmetry.space_group_name_H-M   'P 1'
#
loop_
_entity.id
_entity.type
_entity.pdbx_description
1 polymer ?
#
loop_
_entity_poly.entity_id
_entity_poly.type
_entity_poly.pdbx_seq_one_letter_code
_entity_poly.pdbx_strand_id
1 'polypeptide(L)'
;MQAESKSKYYSHLVKLIIALIVLGVAGFFARQLFSPESMGEYGHYRGADIEDQKNVPVRLQTNESCFQCHKPVRRIHKKGVHKSVSCEVCHGPYADHVKDGKKIGVLPVKKGKEITHLCLRCHNKVIQARPRT
;
A
#
# COMPACT_ATOMS: atom_id res chain seq x y z
N MET A 1 45.10 0.79 44.71
CA MET A 1 44.04 -0.18 44.33
C MET A 1 43.16 0.35 43.16
N GLN A 2 43.75 0.87 42.07
CA GLN A 2 42.98 1.42 40.92
C GLN A 2 43.40 0.86 39.54
N ALA A 3 44.33 -0.10 39.48
CA ALA A 3 44.81 -0.65 38.21
C ALA A 3 43.87 -1.71 37.61
N GLU A 4 43.08 -2.41 38.44
CA GLU A 4 42.20 -3.50 37.99
C GLU A 4 40.94 -3.04 37.24
N SER A 5 40.50 -1.78 37.36
CA SER A 5 39.27 -1.32 36.71
C SER A 5 39.46 -0.90 35.25
N LYS A 6 40.65 -0.41 34.86
CA LYS A 6 40.94 0.07 33.50
C LYS A 6 41.04 -1.06 32.47
N SER A 7 41.56 -2.23 32.83
CA SER A 7 41.75 -3.35 31.87
C SER A 7 40.43 -4.00 31.44
N LYS A 8 39.46 -4.11 32.37
CA LYS A 8 38.11 -4.60 32.05
C LYS A 8 37.41 -3.68 31.05
N TYR A 9 37.43 -2.36 31.30
CA TYR A 9 36.81 -1.37 30.39
C TYR A 9 37.44 -1.41 28.98
N TYR A 10 38.77 -1.48 28.90
CA TYR A 10 39.48 -1.58 27.62
C TYR A 10 39.16 -2.88 26.87
N SER A 11 39.04 -4.01 27.56
CA SER A 11 38.63 -5.28 26.93
C SER A 11 37.21 -5.23 26.37
N HIS A 12 36.26 -4.64 27.09
CA HIS A 12 34.89 -4.47 26.61
C HIS A 12 34.83 -3.52 25.41
N LEU A 13 35.60 -2.43 25.43
CA LEU A 13 35.69 -1.48 24.33
C LEU A 13 36.27 -2.13 23.07
N VAL A 14 37.36 -2.88 23.18
CA VAL A 14 37.97 -3.61 22.05
C VAL A 14 37.01 -4.64 21.48
N LYS A 15 36.31 -5.43 22.32
CA LYS A 15 35.30 -6.39 21.87
C LYS A 15 34.15 -5.71 21.13
N LEU A 16 33.68 -4.57 21.62
CA LEU A 16 32.63 -3.78 20.96
C LEU A 16 33.09 -3.28 19.59
N ILE A 17 34.30 -2.72 19.49
CA ILE A 17 34.87 -2.25 18.23
C ILE A 17 34.97 -3.41 17.23
N ILE A 18 35.50 -4.57 17.65
CA ILE A 18 35.58 -5.75 16.78
C ILE A 18 34.18 -6.20 16.34
N ALA A 19 33.21 -6.26 17.24
CA ALA A 19 31.83 -6.63 16.89
C ALA A 19 31.22 -5.66 15.88
N LEU A 20 31.41 -4.35 16.05
CA LEU A 20 30.94 -3.33 15.10
C LEU A 20 31.61 -3.46 13.74
N ILE A 21 32.91 -3.74 13.69
CA ILE A 21 33.64 -3.98 12.44
C ILE A 21 33.10 -5.24 11.75
N VAL A 22 32.95 -6.35 12.48
CA VAL A 22 32.42 -7.61 11.94
C VAL A 22 31.02 -7.40 11.38
N LEU A 23 30.13 -6.74 12.13
CA LEU A 23 28.78 -6.43 11.69
C LEU A 23 28.77 -5.46 10.49
N GLY A 24 29.65 -4.46 10.48
CA GLY A 24 29.79 -3.52 9.37
C GLY A 24 30.24 -4.20 8.08
N VAL A 25 31.25 -5.08 8.17
CA VAL A 25 31.75 -5.87 7.04
C VAL A 25 30.68 -6.85 6.55
N ALA A 26 30.05 -7.59 7.47
CA ALA A 26 28.95 -8.49 7.13
C ALA A 26 27.79 -7.73 6.45
N GLY A 27 27.43 -6.56 6.96
CA GLY A 27 26.41 -5.69 6.39
C GLY A 27 26.78 -5.16 5.00
N PHE A 28 28.04 -4.82 4.77
CA PHE A 28 28.54 -4.42 3.45
C PHE A 28 28.38 -5.54 2.42
N PHE A 29 28.83 -6.75 2.73
CA PHE A 29 28.67 -7.90 1.83
C PHE A 29 27.22 -8.30 1.63
N ALA A 30 26.40 -8.29 2.70
CA ALA A 30 24.96 -8.51 2.59
C ALA A 30 24.33 -7.51 1.64
N ARG A 31 24.69 -6.23 1.72
CA ARG A 31 24.19 -5.21 0.80
C ARG A 31 24.56 -5.53 -0.65
N GLN A 32 25.79 -5.95 -0.93
CA GLN A 32 26.20 -6.32 -2.29
C GLN A 32 25.43 -7.54 -2.82
N LEU A 33 25.14 -8.53 -1.96
CA LEU A 33 24.47 -9.76 -2.35
C LEU A 33 22.95 -9.60 -2.52
N PHE A 34 22.31 -8.79 -1.67
CA PHE A 34 20.85 -8.67 -1.61
C PHE A 34 20.28 -7.41 -2.28
N SER A 35 21.13 -6.45 -2.70
CA SER A 35 20.64 -5.26 -3.42
C SER A 35 20.42 -5.61 -4.90
N PRO A 36 19.24 -5.32 -5.45
CA PRO A 36 18.99 -5.44 -6.89
C PRO A 36 19.94 -4.55 -7.71
N GLU A 37 20.26 -4.96 -8.94
CA GLU A 37 21.18 -4.21 -9.82
C GLU A 37 20.73 -2.77 -10.08
N SER A 38 19.43 -2.54 -10.24
CA SER A 38 18.84 -1.20 -10.48
C SER A 38 18.47 -0.45 -9.19
N MET A 39 18.91 -0.92 -8.01
CA MET A 39 18.63 -0.23 -6.75
C MET A 39 19.28 1.16 -6.73
N GLY A 40 18.49 2.21 -6.54
CA GLY A 40 19.01 3.58 -6.45
C GLY A 40 18.99 4.38 -7.76
N GLU A 41 18.62 3.78 -8.89
CA GLU A 41 18.71 4.42 -10.22
C GLU A 41 17.85 5.69 -10.34
N TYR A 42 16.62 5.64 -9.80
CA TYR A 42 15.64 6.74 -9.86
C TYR A 42 15.15 7.21 -8.47
N GLY A 43 15.79 6.73 -7.40
CA GLY A 43 15.39 6.96 -6.01
C GLY A 43 15.67 5.76 -5.11
N HIS A 44 15.23 5.79 -3.85
CA HIS A 44 15.48 4.72 -2.87
C HIS A 44 14.59 3.49 -3.07
N TYR A 45 14.60 2.93 -4.28
CA TYR A 45 13.88 1.72 -4.71
C TYR A 45 14.59 1.08 -5.92
N ARG A 46 14.12 -0.10 -6.33
CA ARG A 46 14.62 -0.83 -7.50
C ARG A 46 14.12 -0.17 -8.79
N GLY A 47 15.00 0.36 -9.63
CA GLY A 47 14.63 1.07 -10.86
C GLY A 47 13.80 0.23 -11.83
N ALA A 48 14.11 -1.06 -11.97
CA ALA A 48 13.33 -2.00 -12.79
C ALA A 48 11.88 -2.18 -12.31
N ASP A 49 11.54 -1.79 -11.08
CA ASP A 49 10.16 -1.83 -10.59
C ASP A 49 9.23 -0.93 -11.41
N ILE A 50 9.73 0.17 -11.99
CA ILE A 50 8.93 1.05 -12.84
C ILE A 50 8.34 0.28 -14.02
N GLU A 51 9.15 -0.57 -14.66
CA GLU A 51 8.69 -1.37 -15.80
C GLU A 51 7.76 -2.48 -15.33
N ASP A 52 8.05 -3.12 -14.20
CA ASP A 52 7.16 -4.11 -13.61
C ASP A 52 5.77 -3.52 -13.31
N GLN A 53 5.71 -2.32 -12.72
CA GLN A 53 4.45 -1.63 -12.40
C GLN A 53 3.67 -1.23 -13.66
N LYS A 54 4.34 -0.82 -14.74
CA LYS A 54 3.66 -0.55 -16.03
C LYS A 54 3.00 -1.78 -16.61
N ASN A 55 3.57 -2.96 -16.36
CA ASN A 55 3.04 -4.23 -16.84
C ASN A 55 1.91 -4.78 -15.95
N VAL A 56 1.61 -4.15 -14.81
CA VAL A 56 0.45 -4.50 -14.00
C VAL A 56 -0.84 -4.00 -14.70
N PRO A 57 -1.80 -4.89 -15.02
CA PRO A 57 -3.04 -4.49 -15.66
C PRO A 57 -3.85 -3.51 -14.79
N VAL A 58 -4.34 -2.42 -15.39
CA VAL A 58 -5.17 -1.43 -14.68
C VAL A 58 -6.55 -2.02 -14.38
N ARG A 59 -6.79 -2.34 -13.09
CA ARG A 59 -8.08 -2.90 -12.63
C ARG A 59 -9.03 -1.87 -12.01
N LEU A 60 -8.54 -0.66 -11.74
CA LEU A 60 -9.32 0.46 -11.23
C LEU A 60 -9.56 1.48 -12.35
N GLN A 61 -10.83 1.73 -12.68
CA GLN A 61 -11.26 2.48 -13.87
C GLN A 61 -12.14 3.70 -13.51
N THR A 62 -12.11 4.13 -12.25
CA THR A 62 -12.86 5.27 -11.71
C THR A 62 -14.39 5.19 -11.91
N ASN A 63 -15.11 6.24 -11.50
CA ASN A 63 -16.57 6.30 -11.62
C ASN A 63 -17.04 6.42 -13.08
N GLU A 64 -16.26 7.09 -13.91
CA GLU A 64 -16.58 7.41 -15.30
C GLU A 64 -16.80 6.15 -16.14
N SER A 65 -16.00 5.09 -15.91
CA SER A 65 -16.17 3.80 -16.59
C SER A 65 -17.54 3.17 -16.29
N CYS A 66 -18.00 3.25 -15.04
CA CYS A 66 -19.27 2.69 -14.60
C CYS A 66 -20.47 3.48 -15.16
N PHE A 67 -20.32 4.79 -15.27
CA PHE A 67 -21.37 5.72 -15.67
C PHE A 67 -21.85 5.58 -17.11
N GLN A 68 -21.08 4.95 -17.98
CA GLN A 68 -21.46 4.72 -19.39
C GLN A 68 -22.68 3.79 -19.49
N CYS A 69 -22.71 2.73 -18.69
CA CYS A 69 -23.78 1.73 -18.68
C CYS A 69 -24.77 1.93 -17.51
N HIS A 70 -24.31 2.33 -16.33
CA HIS A 70 -25.15 2.43 -15.12
C HIS A 70 -25.76 3.83 -14.92
N LYS A 71 -26.50 4.33 -15.93
CA LYS A 71 -27.10 5.68 -15.93
C LYS A 71 -28.02 5.98 -14.74
N PRO A 72 -28.89 5.06 -14.26
CA PRO A 72 -29.73 5.31 -13.09
C PRO A 72 -28.89 5.49 -11.81
N VAL A 73 -27.89 4.62 -11.61
CA VAL A 73 -26.99 4.67 -10.45
C VAL A 73 -26.13 5.93 -10.48
N ARG A 74 -25.62 6.32 -11.66
CA ARG A 74 -24.91 7.60 -11.86
C ARG A 74 -25.73 8.77 -11.32
N ARG A 75 -27.02 8.82 -11.64
CA ARG A 75 -27.90 9.91 -11.21
C ARG A 75 -28.04 9.95 -9.68
N ILE A 76 -28.15 8.79 -9.04
CA ILE A 76 -28.24 8.66 -7.58
C ILE A 76 -26.90 9.08 -6.95
N HIS A 77 -25.79 8.52 -7.42
CA HIS A 77 -24.45 8.78 -6.91
C HIS A 77 -24.07 10.27 -7.01
N LYS A 78 -24.25 10.88 -8.19
CA LYS A 78 -23.91 12.31 -8.40
C LYS A 78 -24.75 13.28 -7.56
N LYS A 79 -25.98 12.90 -7.21
CA LYS A 79 -26.86 13.69 -6.32
C LYS A 79 -26.64 13.41 -4.84
N GLY A 80 -26.00 12.29 -4.50
CA GLY A 80 -25.78 11.86 -3.12
C GLY A 80 -24.58 12.54 -2.45
N VAL A 81 -24.49 12.33 -1.14
CA VAL A 81 -23.38 12.83 -0.30
C VAL A 81 -22.04 12.13 -0.59
N HIS A 82 -22.08 10.95 -1.21
CA HIS A 82 -20.89 10.18 -1.61
C HIS A 82 -20.45 10.46 -3.06
N LYS A 83 -20.88 11.56 -3.68
CA LYS A 83 -20.55 11.90 -5.07
C LYS A 83 -19.04 11.98 -5.38
N SER A 84 -18.20 12.22 -4.38
CA SER A 84 -16.73 12.25 -4.50
C SER A 84 -16.08 10.90 -4.19
N VAL A 85 -16.84 9.90 -3.71
CA VAL A 85 -16.32 8.57 -3.38
C VAL A 85 -16.38 7.69 -4.63
N SER A 86 -15.27 7.03 -4.97
CA SER A 86 -15.25 6.07 -6.08
C SER A 86 -16.14 4.86 -5.78
N CYS A 87 -16.84 4.34 -6.79
CA CYS A 87 -17.62 3.10 -6.73
C CYS A 87 -16.77 1.96 -6.14
N GLU A 88 -15.50 1.89 -6.54
CA GLU A 88 -14.56 0.83 -6.23
C GLU A 88 -14.13 0.82 -4.75
N VAL A 89 -14.32 1.93 -4.02
CA VAL A 89 -14.04 1.99 -2.57
C VAL A 89 -14.95 1.04 -1.79
N CYS A 90 -16.20 0.92 -2.24
CA CYS A 90 -17.20 0.03 -1.64
C CYS A 90 -17.34 -1.29 -2.40
N HIS A 91 -17.17 -1.26 -3.72
CA HIS A 91 -17.43 -2.40 -4.60
C HIS A 91 -16.19 -3.20 -5.01
N GLY A 92 -14.99 -2.70 -4.72
CA GLY A 92 -13.72 -3.26 -5.20
C GLY A 92 -13.50 -3.02 -6.71
N PRO A 93 -12.33 -3.43 -7.23
CA PRO A 93 -12.08 -3.42 -8.66
C PRO A 93 -12.96 -4.49 -9.32
N TYR A 94 -13.86 -4.06 -10.21
CA TYR A 94 -14.76 -4.97 -10.93
C TYR A 94 -14.62 -4.81 -12.44
N ALA A 95 -13.42 -4.44 -12.92
CA ALA A 95 -13.14 -4.16 -14.33
C ALA A 95 -13.57 -5.31 -15.28
N ASP A 96 -13.36 -6.56 -14.87
CA ASP A 96 -13.64 -7.73 -15.71
C ASP A 96 -15.13 -8.09 -15.79
N HIS A 97 -16.04 -7.37 -15.13
CA HIS A 97 -17.47 -7.73 -15.14
C HIS A 97 -18.12 -7.63 -16.53
N VAL A 98 -17.48 -6.89 -17.44
CA VAL A 98 -17.73 -6.93 -18.87
C VAL A 98 -16.46 -7.39 -19.56
N LYS A 99 -16.54 -8.53 -20.25
CA LYS A 99 -15.45 -9.08 -21.07
C LYS A 99 -16.01 -9.42 -22.46
N ASP A 100 -15.32 -9.00 -23.51
CA ASP A 100 -15.72 -9.23 -24.91
C ASP A 100 -17.17 -8.79 -25.21
N GLY A 101 -17.57 -7.63 -24.65
CA GLY A 101 -18.91 -7.07 -24.77
C GLY A 101 -20.00 -7.82 -23.99
N LYS A 102 -19.64 -8.86 -23.24
CA LYS A 102 -20.58 -9.68 -22.47
C LYS A 102 -20.42 -9.43 -20.98
N LYS A 103 -21.55 -9.34 -20.28
CA LYS A 103 -21.58 -9.31 -18.83
C LYS A 103 -21.23 -10.70 -18.30
N ILE A 104 -20.08 -10.83 -17.64
CA ILE A 104 -19.62 -12.10 -17.03
C ILE A 104 -19.70 -12.10 -15.50
N GLY A 105 -20.02 -10.95 -14.89
CA GLY A 105 -20.18 -10.81 -13.45
C GLY A 105 -21.20 -9.75 -13.08
N VAL A 106 -21.72 -9.83 -11.86
CA VAL A 106 -22.59 -8.81 -11.27
C VAL A 106 -22.02 -8.38 -9.93
N LEU A 107 -22.04 -7.07 -9.69
CA LEU A 107 -21.58 -6.51 -8.44
C LEU A 107 -22.37 -7.12 -7.26
N PRO A 108 -21.70 -7.75 -6.28
CA PRO A 108 -22.39 -8.27 -5.11
C PRO A 108 -22.91 -7.10 -4.28
N VAL A 109 -24.21 -7.13 -3.97
CA VAL A 109 -24.82 -6.16 -3.06
C VAL A 109 -24.54 -6.60 -1.63
N LYS A 110 -23.59 -5.92 -0.98
CA LYS A 110 -23.27 -6.15 0.44
C LYS A 110 -24.46 -5.76 1.32
N LYS A 111 -24.81 -6.62 2.28
CA LYS A 111 -25.96 -6.45 3.18
C LYS A 111 -25.57 -6.72 4.64
N GLY A 112 -26.42 -6.30 5.57
CA GLY A 112 -26.22 -6.53 7.01
C GLY A 112 -24.90 -5.97 7.52
N LYS A 113 -24.09 -6.79 8.19
CA LYS A 113 -22.81 -6.35 8.77
C LYS A 113 -21.77 -5.95 7.71
N GLU A 114 -21.82 -6.55 6.52
CA GLU A 114 -20.82 -6.26 5.47
C GLU A 114 -20.90 -4.82 4.99
N ILE A 115 -22.11 -4.29 4.77
CA ILE A 115 -22.27 -2.88 4.37
C ILE A 115 -21.84 -1.93 5.48
N THR A 116 -22.14 -2.26 6.76
CA THR A 116 -21.68 -1.47 7.90
C THR A 116 -20.15 -1.39 7.94
N HIS A 117 -19.45 -2.50 7.74
CA HIS A 117 -17.98 -2.50 7.72
C HIS A 117 -17.41 -1.61 6.61
N LEU A 118 -18.06 -1.56 5.43
CA LEU A 118 -17.65 -0.66 4.36
C LEU A 118 -17.80 0.80 4.76
N CYS A 119 -18.93 1.18 5.38
CA CYS A 119 -19.15 2.54 5.87
C CYS A 119 -18.10 2.96 6.91
N LEU A 120 -17.74 2.05 7.82
CA LEU A 120 -16.78 2.28 8.90
C LEU A 120 -15.34 2.46 8.39
N ARG A 121 -15.04 2.23 7.11
CA ARG A 121 -13.73 2.60 6.53
C ARG A 121 -13.47 4.10 6.61
N CYS A 122 -14.53 4.91 6.52
CA CYS A 122 -14.45 6.37 6.55
C CYS A 122 -15.26 7.02 7.68
N HIS A 123 -16.25 6.31 8.23
CA HIS A 123 -17.10 6.80 9.32
C HIS A 123 -16.83 6.05 10.61
N ASN A 124 -15.66 6.26 11.19
CA ASN A 124 -15.29 5.64 12.47
C ASN A 124 -14.79 6.70 13.46
N LYS A 125 -14.33 6.25 14.64
CA LYS A 125 -13.88 7.17 15.70
C LYS A 125 -12.61 7.95 15.32
N VAL A 126 -11.74 7.34 14.50
CA VAL A 126 -10.46 7.91 14.07
C VAL A 126 -10.64 8.78 12.82
N ILE A 127 -11.33 8.26 11.82
CA ILE A 127 -11.62 8.94 10.55
C ILE A 127 -13.06 9.47 10.63
N GLN A 128 -13.18 10.79 10.75
CA GLN A 128 -14.47 11.48 10.79
C GLN A 128 -14.77 12.11 9.42
N ALA A 129 -14.97 11.28 8.39
CA ALA A 129 -15.21 11.78 7.03
C ALA A 129 -16.56 12.49 6.84
N ARG A 130 -17.45 12.46 7.84
CA ARG A 130 -18.67 13.26 7.81
C ARG A 130 -18.27 14.72 8.03
N PRO A 131 -18.61 15.66 7.12
CA PRO A 131 -18.38 17.07 7.36
C PRO A 131 -18.99 17.45 8.72
N ARG A 132 -18.18 18.04 9.58
CA ARG A 132 -18.70 18.81 10.70
C ARG A 132 -19.33 20.03 10.05
N THR A 133 -20.63 20.19 10.21
CA THR A 133 -21.42 21.31 9.68
C THR A 133 -20.66 22.63 9.74
#